data_AF-A0A090QSL6-F1
#
_entry.id   AF-A0A090QSL6-F1
#
_cell.length_a   1.000
_cell.length_b   1.000
_cell.length_c   1.000
_cell.angle_alpha   90.00
_cell.angle_beta   90.00
_cell.angle_gamma   90.00
#
_symmetry.space_group_name_H-M   'P 1'
#
loop_
_entity.id
_entity.type
_entity.pdbx_description
1 polymer ?
#
loop_
_entity_poly.entity_id
_entity_poly.type
_entity_poly.pdbx_seq_one_letter_code
_entity_poly.pdbx_strand_id
1 'polypeptide(L)'
;MQQELQTLLHEPLPVRDKGNITFQHCAQMTEGAYHLLIEQEHIWLQAGSEAGFAHAVSTLLQLIPVKPSHQAQAAYSLPMVEVQDAPHYGYRGFMLDCARHFHGIERVKFLLDQLARYKFNTFHWHLTDDEGWRVEIDATQS
;
A
#
# COMPACT_ATOMS: atom_id res chain seq x y z
N MET A 1 -3.53 4.29 -3.20
CA MET A 1 -2.69 4.57 -4.40
C MET A 1 -2.65 6.05 -4.79
N GLN A 2 -3.70 6.62 -5.42
CA GLN A 2 -3.64 8.01 -5.93
C GLN A 2 -3.42 9.03 -4.79
N GLN A 3 -4.13 8.87 -3.67
CA GLN A 3 -3.95 9.71 -2.49
C GLN A 3 -2.52 9.61 -1.92
N GLU A 4 -1.96 8.42 -1.75
CA GLU A 4 -0.60 8.27 -1.20
C GLU A 4 0.48 8.86 -2.10
N LEU A 5 0.36 8.69 -3.42
CA LEU A 5 1.27 9.30 -4.37
C LEU A 5 1.12 10.83 -4.37
N GLN A 6 -0.10 11.36 -4.27
CA GLN A 6 -0.31 12.81 -4.15
C GLN A 6 0.28 13.37 -2.84
N THR A 7 0.12 12.66 -1.72
CA THR A 7 0.74 13.03 -0.44
C THR A 7 2.27 13.01 -0.53
N LEU A 8 2.84 12.03 -1.22
CA LEU A 8 4.29 11.91 -1.36
C LEU A 8 4.85 12.97 -2.33
N LEU A 9 4.24 13.12 -3.51
CA LEU A 9 4.74 13.96 -4.59
C LEU A 9 4.37 15.43 -4.44
N HIS A 10 3.43 15.76 -3.54
CA HIS A 10 2.87 17.10 -3.34
C HIS A 10 2.27 17.72 -4.61
N GLU A 11 1.98 16.88 -5.62
CA GLU A 11 1.48 17.25 -6.94
C GLU A 11 0.32 16.32 -7.33
N PRO A 12 -0.74 16.82 -8.01
CA PRO A 12 -1.84 15.99 -8.47
C PRO A 12 -1.37 15.08 -9.62
N LEU A 13 -1.53 13.76 -9.45
CA LEU A 13 -1.42 12.81 -10.56
C LEU A 13 -2.77 12.65 -11.27
N PRO A 14 -2.95 13.22 -12.48
CA PRO A 14 -4.17 13.04 -13.25
C PRO A 14 -4.23 11.64 -13.85
N VAL A 15 -5.40 11.01 -13.82
CA VAL A 15 -5.66 9.77 -14.57
C VAL A 15 -5.86 10.16 -16.04
N ARG A 16 -5.11 9.52 -16.94
CA ARG A 16 -5.17 9.74 -18.39
C ARG A 16 -5.17 8.40 -19.10
N ASP A 17 -5.90 8.30 -20.22
CA ASP A 17 -5.90 7.08 -21.06
C ASP A 17 -4.51 6.75 -21.63
N LYS A 18 -3.64 7.76 -21.75
CA LYS A 18 -2.23 7.63 -22.15
C LYS A 18 -1.33 8.27 -21.10
N GLY A 19 -1.09 7.53 -20.02
CA GLY A 19 -0.11 7.88 -19.00
C GLY A 19 1.14 7.00 -19.10
N ASN A 20 2.23 7.48 -18.50
CA ASN A 20 3.51 6.78 -18.42
C ASN A 20 3.53 5.68 -17.34
N ILE A 21 2.40 5.45 -16.64
CA ILE A 21 2.21 4.36 -15.68
C ILE A 21 1.04 3.53 -16.17
N THR A 22 1.26 2.24 -16.44
CA THR A 22 0.23 1.34 -16.96
C THR A 22 0.04 0.15 -16.03
N PHE A 23 -1.23 -0.12 -15.70
CA PHE A 23 -1.66 -1.32 -14.98
C PHE A 23 -2.12 -2.35 -16.00
N GLN A 24 -1.46 -3.50 -16.03
CA GLN A 24 -1.77 -4.60 -16.94
C GLN A 24 -2.16 -5.85 -16.15
N HIS A 25 -3.38 -6.32 -16.36
CA HIS A 25 -3.86 -7.54 -15.74
C HIS A 25 -3.28 -8.78 -16.44
N CYS A 26 -2.72 -9.71 -15.66
CA CYS A 26 -2.13 -10.96 -16.12
C CYS A 26 -2.69 -12.15 -15.32
N ALA A 27 -3.68 -12.84 -15.88
CA ALA A 27 -4.45 -13.87 -15.18
C ALA A 27 -3.63 -15.10 -14.72
N GLN A 28 -2.42 -15.28 -15.24
CA GLN A 28 -1.54 -16.40 -14.94
C GLN A 28 -0.73 -16.21 -13.64
N MET A 29 -0.76 -15.01 -13.06
CA MET A 29 -0.01 -14.69 -11.84
C MET A 29 -0.80 -15.10 -10.60
N THR A 30 -0.10 -15.62 -9.60
CA THR A 30 -0.71 -16.03 -8.32
C THR A 30 -1.14 -14.83 -7.47
N GLU A 31 -1.99 -15.07 -6.48
CA GLU A 31 -2.46 -14.05 -5.54
C GLU A 31 -1.29 -13.29 -4.90
N GLY A 32 -1.33 -11.96 -4.95
CA GLY A 32 -0.27 -11.09 -4.41
C GLY A 32 1.03 -11.02 -5.22
N ALA A 33 1.19 -11.81 -6.29
CA ALA A 33 2.35 -11.71 -7.17
C ALA A 33 2.24 -10.52 -8.11
N TYR A 34 3.38 -9.91 -8.43
CA TYR A 34 3.46 -8.79 -9.37
C TYR A 34 4.78 -8.74 -10.12
N HIS A 35 4.75 -8.02 -11.24
CA HIS A 35 5.92 -7.63 -12.01
C HIS A 35 5.90 -6.11 -12.19
N LEU A 36 6.97 -5.45 -11.74
CA LEU A 36 7.19 -4.02 -11.89
C LEU A 36 8.38 -3.82 -12.83
N LEU A 37 8.17 -3.10 -13.93
CA LEU A 37 9.21 -2.72 -14.87
C LEU A 37 9.23 -1.20 -14.99
N ILE A 38 10.37 -0.60 -14.65
CA ILE A 38 10.64 0.84 -14.80
C ILE A 38 11.64 1.01 -15.94
N GLU A 39 11.16 1.57 -17.04
CA GLU A 39 11.95 1.93 -18.21
C GLU A 39 12.19 3.44 -18.22
N GLN A 40 12.87 3.93 -19.27
CA GLN A 40 13.22 5.35 -19.40
C GLN A 40 12.00 6.27 -19.46
N GLU A 41 10.93 5.86 -20.15
CA GLU A 41 9.74 6.69 -20.37
C GLU A 41 8.45 6.06 -19.82
N HIS A 42 8.50 4.81 -19.33
CA HIS A 42 7.28 4.07 -18.96
C HIS A 42 7.48 3.18 -17.75
N ILE A 43 6.42 3.04 -16.95
CA ILE A 43 6.34 2.17 -15.79
C ILE A 43 5.20 1.18 -16.02
N TRP A 44 5.53 -0.10 -16.01
CA TRP A 44 4.58 -1.20 -16.13
C TRP A 44 4.38 -1.86 -14.78
N LEU A 45 3.12 -1.96 -14.37
CA LEU A 45 2.67 -2.70 -13.20
C LEU A 45 1.80 -3.85 -13.71
N GLN A 46 2.29 -5.08 -13.58
CA GLN A 46 1.60 -6.29 -13.99
C GLN A 46 1.23 -7.13 -12.76
N ALA A 47 -0.03 -7.57 -12.67
CA ALA A 47 -0.49 -8.46 -11.62
C ALA A 47 -1.74 -9.24 -12.05
N GLY A 48 -1.99 -10.39 -11.40
CA GLY A 48 -3.20 -11.20 -11.58
C GLY A 48 -4.28 -10.99 -10.53
N SER A 49 -4.03 -10.12 -9.55
CA SER A 49 -4.90 -9.86 -8.41
C SER A 49 -4.79 -8.41 -7.96
N GLU A 50 -5.82 -7.91 -7.27
CA GLU A 50 -5.80 -6.59 -6.63
C GLU A 50 -4.67 -6.49 -5.59
N ALA A 51 -4.44 -7.55 -4.81
CA ALA A 51 -3.33 -7.60 -3.85
C ALA A 51 -1.97 -7.48 -4.54
N GLY A 52 -1.79 -8.11 -5.71
CA GLY A 52 -0.58 -7.97 -6.51
C GLY A 52 -0.34 -6.53 -6.96
N PHE A 53 -1.37 -5.84 -7.45
CA PHE A 53 -1.26 -4.42 -7.79
C PHE A 53 -0.94 -3.55 -6.58
N ALA A 54 -1.56 -3.81 -5.42
CA ALA A 54 -1.24 -3.10 -4.19
C ALA A 54 0.24 -3.28 -3.80
N HIS A 55 0.76 -4.50 -3.85
CA HIS A 55 2.17 -4.79 -3.57
C HIS A 55 3.13 -4.11 -4.56
N ALA A 56 2.79 -4.10 -5.84
CA ALA A 56 3.58 -3.44 -6.88
C ALA A 56 3.68 -1.92 -6.63
N VAL A 57 2.57 -1.31 -6.24
CA VAL A 57 2.52 0.11 -5.84
C VAL A 57 3.34 0.36 -4.57
N SER A 58 3.28 -0.51 -3.56
CA SER A 58 4.10 -0.39 -2.35
C SER A 58 5.59 -0.37 -2.69
N THR A 59 6.03 -1.24 -3.60
CA THR A 59 7.42 -1.27 -4.08
C THR A 59 7.76 -0.01 -4.87
N LEU A 60 6.90 0.43 -5.79
CA LEU A 60 7.10 1.66 -6.53
C LEU A 60 7.26 2.88 -5.61
N LEU A 61 6.42 3.00 -4.57
CA LEU A 61 6.48 4.07 -3.58
C LEU A 61 7.82 4.09 -2.82
N GLN A 62 8.39 2.92 -2.53
CA GLN A 62 9.70 2.81 -1.87
C GLN A 62 10.86 3.22 -2.79
N LEU A 63 10.70 3.13 -4.11
CA LEU A 63 11.70 3.55 -5.09
C LEU A 63 11.70 5.07 -5.33
N ILE A 64 10.62 5.79 -4.97
CA ILE A 64 10.57 7.25 -5.09
C ILE A 64 11.51 7.87 -4.04
N PRO A 65 12.51 8.69 -4.44
CA PRO A 65 13.44 9.29 -3.51
C PRO A 65 12.76 10.32 -2.59
N VAL A 66 13.15 10.34 -1.32
CA VAL A 66 12.60 11.22 -0.26
C VAL A 66 12.89 12.71 -0.51
N LYS A 67 13.90 13.02 -1.32
CA LYS A 67 14.18 14.37 -1.80
C LYS A 67 14.25 14.35 -3.33
N PRO A 68 13.51 15.23 -4.03
CA PRO A 68 13.83 15.49 -5.43
C PRO A 68 15.28 15.96 -5.51
N SER A 69 15.96 15.74 -6.65
CA SER A 69 17.36 16.12 -6.81
C SER A 69 17.57 17.61 -6.44
N HIS A 70 18.79 18.01 -6.08
CA HIS A 70 19.12 19.33 -5.51
C HIS A 70 18.81 20.57 -6.39
N GLN A 71 17.99 20.44 -7.43
CA GLN A 71 17.56 21.51 -8.32
C GLN A 71 16.12 21.91 -7.99
N ALA A 72 15.85 23.22 -7.93
CA ALA A 72 14.58 23.83 -7.52
C ALA A 72 13.37 23.53 -8.44
N GLN A 73 13.51 22.61 -9.39
CA GLN A 73 12.50 22.09 -10.32
C GLN A 73 12.74 20.59 -10.64
N ALA A 74 13.37 19.86 -9.71
CA ALA A 74 13.80 18.49 -9.96
C ALA A 74 12.61 17.54 -10.08
N ALA A 75 12.42 17.03 -11.30
CA ALA A 75 11.60 15.84 -11.54
C ALA A 75 12.10 14.69 -10.64
N TYR A 76 11.16 13.92 -10.08
CA TYR A 76 11.50 12.68 -9.39
C TYR A 76 12.12 11.72 -10.40
N SER A 77 13.37 11.31 -10.18
CA SER A 77 14.03 10.28 -10.97
C SER A 77 13.86 8.94 -10.27
N LEU A 78 13.31 7.96 -10.98
CA LEU A 78 13.25 6.57 -10.54
C LEU A 78 14.41 5.78 -11.15
N PRO A 79 14.97 4.79 -10.44
CA PRO A 79 15.94 3.88 -11.04
C PRO A 79 15.23 2.99 -12.07
N MET A 80 15.86 2.75 -13.21
CA MET A 80 15.39 1.72 -14.16
C MET A 80 15.65 0.35 -13.57
N VAL A 81 14.59 -0.42 -13.32
CA VAL A 81 14.64 -1.71 -12.64
C VAL A 81 13.53 -2.63 -13.13
N GLU A 82 13.77 -3.93 -13.04
CA GLU A 82 12.77 -4.98 -13.21
C GLU A 82 12.65 -5.75 -11.90
N VAL A 83 11.43 -5.91 -11.39
CA VAL A 83 11.14 -6.59 -10.13
C VAL A 83 10.02 -7.59 -10.36
N GLN A 84 10.32 -8.87 -10.17
CA GLN A 84 9.34 -9.96 -10.11
C GLN A 84 9.27 -10.44 -8.67
N ASP A 85 8.10 -10.32 -8.02
CA ASP A 85 7.97 -10.58 -6.59
C ASP A 85 6.62 -11.26 -6.29
N ALA A 86 6.62 -12.10 -5.26
CA ALA A 86 5.44 -12.84 -4.82
C ALA A 86 5.56 -13.16 -3.31
N PRO A 87 4.46 -13.13 -2.56
CA PRO A 87 4.50 -13.43 -1.14
C PRO A 87 4.84 -14.91 -0.93
N HIS A 88 5.85 -15.18 -0.11
CA HIS A 88 6.17 -16.55 0.29
C HIS A 88 5.05 -17.18 1.14
N TYR A 89 4.42 -16.38 2.02
CA TYR A 89 3.30 -16.80 2.86
C TYR A 89 2.04 -16.02 2.52
N GLY A 90 0.92 -16.73 2.39
CA GLY A 90 -0.40 -16.14 2.16
C GLY A 90 -0.92 -15.31 3.34
N TYR A 91 -0.51 -15.64 4.57
CA TYR A 91 -0.89 -14.91 5.79
C TYR A 91 0.28 -14.07 6.31
N ARG A 92 0.10 -12.75 6.38
CA ARG A 92 1.07 -11.79 6.92
C ARG A 92 0.35 -10.85 7.87
N GLY A 93 0.34 -11.25 9.15
CA GLY A 93 -0.48 -10.64 10.19
C GLY A 93 0.28 -9.69 11.12
N PHE A 94 -0.41 -8.64 11.56
CA PHE A 94 -0.01 -7.80 12.68
C PHE A 94 -1.15 -7.72 13.69
N MET A 95 -0.86 -7.87 14.99
CA MET A 95 -1.84 -7.77 16.06
C MET A 95 -1.70 -6.44 16.81
N LEU A 96 -2.82 -5.71 16.98
CA LEU A 96 -2.89 -4.54 17.85
C LEU A 96 -3.84 -4.81 19.02
N ASP A 97 -3.32 -4.66 20.24
CA ASP A 97 -4.10 -4.68 21.48
C ASP A 97 -4.64 -3.28 21.78
N CYS A 98 -5.95 -3.12 21.63
CA CYS A 98 -6.67 -1.91 22.00
C CYS A 98 -7.40 -2.05 23.36
N ALA A 99 -7.42 -3.25 23.94
CA ALA A 99 -8.10 -3.50 25.20
C ALA A 99 -7.33 -2.88 26.37
N ARG A 100 -6.01 -3.14 26.44
CA ARG A 100 -5.12 -2.62 27.50
C ARG A 100 -4.92 -1.12 27.44
N HIS A 101 -4.75 -0.57 26.24
CA HIS A 101 -4.65 0.87 26.01
C HIS A 101 -5.43 1.26 24.77
N PHE A 102 -6.31 2.26 24.90
CA PHE A 102 -7.09 2.74 23.76
C PHE A 102 -6.20 3.51 22.77
N HIS A 103 -6.37 3.19 21.49
CA HIS A 103 -5.76 3.90 20.38
C HIS A 103 -6.86 4.58 19.56
N GLY A 104 -6.76 5.90 19.36
CA GLY A 104 -7.71 6.64 18.54
C GLY A 104 -7.72 6.16 17.08
N ILE A 105 -8.87 6.29 16.41
CA ILE A 105 -9.09 5.78 15.05
C ILE A 105 -8.05 6.28 14.04
N GLU A 106 -7.62 7.54 14.14
CA GLU A 106 -6.61 8.12 13.25
C GLU A 106 -5.25 7.43 13.39
N ARG A 107 -4.89 6.99 14.61
CA ARG A 107 -3.65 6.22 14.82
C ARG A 107 -3.77 4.81 14.27
N VAL A 108 -4.94 4.18 14.37
CA VAL A 108 -5.19 2.86 13.79
C VAL A 108 -5.13 2.93 12.25
N LYS A 109 -5.76 3.92 11.63
CA LYS A 109 -5.67 4.16 10.17
C LYS A 109 -4.22 4.38 9.73
N PHE A 110 -3.49 5.26 10.42
CA PHE A 110 -2.08 5.48 10.14
C PHE A 110 -1.27 4.18 10.21
N LEU A 111 -1.51 3.34 11.22
CA LEU A 111 -0.85 2.04 11.33
C LEU A 111 -1.21 1.11 10.16
N LEU A 112 -2.49 1.04 9.76
CA LEU A 112 -2.92 0.25 8.60
C LEU A 112 -2.21 0.70 7.32
N ASP A 113 -2.06 2.01 7.11
CA ASP A 113 -1.31 2.55 5.97
C ASP A 113 0.17 2.10 6.00
N GLN A 114 0.80 2.08 7.18
CA GLN A 114 2.17 1.57 7.31
C GLN A 114 2.24 0.07 7.03
N LEU A 115 1.30 -0.72 7.56
CA LEU A 115 1.25 -2.17 7.34
C LEU A 115 1.09 -2.50 5.85
N ALA A 116 0.24 -1.76 5.13
CA ALA A 116 0.07 -1.90 3.69
C ALA A 116 1.36 -1.60 2.90
N ARG A 117 2.15 -0.59 3.31
CA ARG A 117 3.47 -0.29 2.71
C ARG A 117 4.46 -1.44 2.84
N TYR A 118 4.34 -2.24 3.89
CA TYR A 118 5.14 -3.45 4.11
C TYR A 118 4.44 -4.74 3.65
N LYS A 119 3.39 -4.62 2.83
CA LYS A 119 2.65 -5.74 2.23
C LYS A 119 1.98 -6.69 3.24
N PHE A 120 1.68 -6.24 4.46
CA PHE A 120 0.84 -7.01 5.38
C PHE A 120 -0.60 -7.03 4.85
N ASN A 121 -1.29 -8.16 5.03
CA ASN A 121 -2.65 -8.37 4.53
C ASN A 121 -3.64 -8.81 5.61
N THR A 122 -3.20 -8.92 6.86
CA THR A 122 -4.08 -9.26 7.97
C THR A 122 -3.81 -8.37 9.17
N PHE A 123 -4.86 -7.75 9.70
CA PHE A 123 -4.82 -6.98 10.93
C PHE A 123 -5.66 -7.69 11.98
N HIS A 124 -5.00 -8.26 12.98
CA HIS A 124 -5.67 -8.88 14.12
C HIS A 124 -5.94 -7.80 15.16
N TRP A 125 -7.20 -7.42 15.28
CA TRP A 125 -7.63 -6.38 16.21
C TRP A 125 -8.12 -6.97 17.52
N HIS A 126 -7.28 -6.92 18.55
CA HIS A 126 -7.63 -7.41 19.88
C HIS A 126 -8.36 -6.30 20.66
N LEU A 127 -9.69 -6.42 20.73
CA LEU A 127 -10.60 -5.36 21.19
C LEU A 127 -11.16 -5.59 22.61
N THR A 128 -10.90 -6.74 23.20
CA THR A 128 -11.50 -7.17 24.48
C THR A 128 -10.46 -7.84 25.37
N ASP A 129 -10.38 -7.41 26.62
CA ASP A 129 -9.56 -8.03 27.68
C ASP A 129 -10.19 -7.64 29.03
N ASP A 130 -9.67 -8.14 30.14
CA ASP A 130 -10.18 -7.86 31.49
C ASP A 130 -10.21 -6.35 31.78
N GLU A 131 -9.26 -5.61 31.24
CA GLU A 131 -9.08 -4.17 31.46
C GLU A 131 -9.83 -3.28 30.45
N GLY A 132 -10.53 -3.86 29.47
CA GLY A 132 -11.20 -3.04 28.45
C GLY A 132 -12.05 -3.77 27.42
N TRP A 133 -13.18 -3.15 27.09
CA TRP A 133 -14.08 -3.55 26.00
C TRP A 133 -14.20 -2.40 25.00
N ARG A 134 -13.79 -2.62 23.75
CA ARG A 134 -13.64 -1.55 22.73
C ARG A 134 -14.49 -1.74 21.47
N VAL A 135 -15.36 -2.73 21.46
CA VAL A 135 -16.30 -2.99 20.35
C VAL A 135 -17.71 -2.66 20.81
N GLU A 136 -18.39 -1.76 20.10
CA GLU A 136 -19.80 -1.53 20.35
C GLU A 136 -20.60 -2.76 19.91
N ILE A 137 -21.49 -3.25 20.78
CA ILE A 137 -22.42 -4.33 20.45
C ILE A 137 -23.84 -3.84 20.72
N ASP A 138 -24.58 -3.59 19.65
CA ASP A 138 -26.01 -3.31 19.73
C ASP A 138 -26.79 -4.62 19.93
N ALA A 139 -27.51 -4.70 21.04
CA ALA A 139 -28.34 -5.87 21.38
C ALA A 139 -29.79 -5.76 20.87
N THR A 140 -30.20 -4.59 20.35
CA THR A 140 -31.59 -4.32 19.95
C THR A 140 -31.64 -3.45 18.70
N GLN A 141 -32.30 -3.92 17.64
CA GLN A 141 -32.85 -3.04 16.62
C GLN A 141 -34.15 -2.44 17.17
N SER A 142 -34.19 -1.12 17.35
CA SER A 142 -35.41 -0.34 17.60
C SER A 142 -35.80 0.44 16.36
#